data_AF-A0A2E1BPR5-F1
#
_entry.id   AF-A0A2E1BPR5-F1
#
_cell.length_a   1.000
_cell.length_b   1.000
_cell.length_c   1.000
_cell.angle_alpha   90.00
_cell.angle_beta   90.00
_cell.angle_gamma   90.00
#
_symmetry.space_group_name_H-M   'P 1'
#
loop_
_entity.id
_entity.type
_entity.pdbx_description
1 polymer ?
#
loop_
_entity_poly.entity_id
_entity_poly.type
_entity_poly.pdbx_seq_one_letter_code
_entity_poly.pdbx_strand_id
1 'polypeptide(L)'
;MAFEEVDVEKDAPLYIVRFSVEEPADLKLDEIAYVEDDNEVDLGFDTTDYLPEGFDPYETYFDLNSIIYIEEDNTADLGFDTADYLPEGFDPYAGEVSINSINYIEDEEVDLGFDTAKYLPEGFDPYEKTFDLNAIEYIEAEEEIDLGFDPMSYLPENFDPFEGQAR
;
A
#
# COMPACT_ATOMS: atom_id res chain seq x y z
N MET A 1 -4.49 -37.41 56.41
CA MET A 1 -3.76 -37.43 55.12
C MET A 1 -3.69 -35.98 54.70
N ALA A 2 -2.49 -35.39 54.72
CA ALA A 2 -2.29 -33.97 54.47
C ALA A 2 -2.37 -33.70 52.97
N PHE A 3 -2.99 -32.58 52.59
CA PHE A 3 -2.91 -32.04 51.23
C PHE A 3 -1.61 -31.24 51.14
N GLU A 4 -0.76 -31.60 50.19
CA GLU A 4 0.45 -30.85 49.86
C GLU A 4 0.07 -29.87 48.75
N GLU A 5 0.12 -28.57 49.05
CA GLU A 5 -0.06 -27.51 48.06
C GLU A 5 1.15 -27.51 47.13
N VAL A 6 0.90 -27.58 45.82
CA VAL A 6 1.94 -27.43 44.80
C VAL A 6 1.92 -25.98 44.33
N ASP A 7 2.98 -25.24 44.63
CA ASP A 7 3.17 -23.86 44.21
C ASP A 7 3.20 -23.75 42.69
N VAL A 8 2.37 -22.86 42.13
CA VAL A 8 2.39 -22.50 40.71
C VAL A 8 3.50 -21.48 40.51
N GLU A 9 4.65 -21.91 40.00
CA GLU A 9 5.73 -21.01 39.60
C GLU A 9 5.23 -20.07 38.48
N LYS A 10 5.20 -18.77 38.80
CA LYS A 10 4.61 -17.70 37.99
C LYS A 10 5.54 -17.11 36.93
N ASP A 11 6.59 -17.83 36.54
CA ASP A 11 7.72 -17.25 35.80
C ASP A 11 8.25 -18.16 34.66
N ALA A 12 7.34 -18.75 33.87
CA ALA A 12 7.75 -19.44 32.65
C ALA A 12 8.13 -18.42 31.55
N PRO A 13 9.34 -18.50 30.95
CA PRO A 13 9.78 -17.51 29.96
C PRO A 13 9.02 -17.66 28.63
N LEU A 14 8.68 -16.52 28.02
CA LEU A 14 8.07 -16.45 26.69
C LEU A 14 9.11 -16.89 25.63
N TYR A 15 8.88 -18.03 24.99
CA TYR A 15 9.73 -18.49 23.89
C TYR A 15 9.49 -17.64 22.63
N ILE A 16 10.46 -16.80 22.26
CA ILE A 16 10.48 -16.13 20.95
C ILE A 16 11.27 -17.01 19.98
N VAL A 17 10.56 -17.66 19.05
CA VAL A 17 11.20 -18.38 17.93
C VAL A 17 11.63 -17.36 16.90
N ARG A 18 12.95 -17.17 16.73
CA ARG A 18 13.52 -16.40 15.62
C ARG A 18 14.04 -17.36 14.56
N PHE A 19 13.47 -17.29 13.36
CA PHE A 19 14.03 -17.95 12.19
C PHE A 19 15.11 -17.04 11.60
N SER A 20 16.32 -17.57 11.52
CA SER A 20 17.43 -16.92 10.83
C SER A 20 17.61 -17.65 9.51
N VAL A 21 17.33 -17.00 8.38
CA VAL A 21 17.66 -17.52 7.06
C VAL A 21 19.10 -17.13 6.79
N GLU A 22 20.01 -18.10 6.81
CA GLU A 22 21.46 -17.86 6.74
C GLU A 22 21.93 -17.38 5.36
N GLU A 23 21.21 -17.71 4.29
CA GLU A 23 21.51 -17.25 2.92
C GLU A 23 20.20 -17.02 2.12
N PRO A 24 20.15 -16.02 1.21
CA PRO A 24 19.00 -15.85 0.33
C PRO A 24 18.89 -17.09 -0.57
N ALA A 25 17.89 -17.93 -0.31
CA ALA A 25 17.63 -19.11 -1.11
C ALA A 25 17.08 -18.69 -2.48
N ASP A 26 17.70 -19.20 -3.56
CA ASP A 26 17.17 -19.03 -4.91
C ASP A 26 15.86 -19.81 -5.05
N LEU A 27 14.78 -19.10 -5.42
CA LEU A 27 13.47 -19.69 -5.62
C LEU A 27 13.48 -20.58 -6.87
N LYS A 28 13.34 -21.89 -6.68
CA LYS A 28 13.23 -22.86 -7.77
C LYS A 28 11.77 -23.06 -8.15
N LEU A 29 11.35 -22.38 -9.22
CA LEU A 29 9.97 -22.42 -9.71
C LEU A 29 9.51 -23.83 -10.08
N ASP A 30 10.41 -24.68 -10.60
CA ASP A 30 10.09 -26.05 -11.01
C ASP A 30 9.77 -27.00 -9.83
N GLU A 31 10.15 -26.61 -8.60
CA GLU A 31 9.88 -27.38 -7.39
C GLU A 31 8.56 -26.95 -6.71
N ILE A 32 7.93 -25.87 -7.17
CA ILE A 32 6.65 -25.38 -6.65
C ILE A 32 5.52 -26.19 -7.28
N ALA A 33 4.75 -26.89 -6.45
CA ALA A 33 3.53 -27.56 -6.91
C ALA A 33 2.50 -26.50 -7.29
N TYR A 34 2.10 -26.48 -8.56
CA TYR A 34 0.92 -25.75 -9.00
C TYR A 34 -0.32 -26.45 -8.44
N VAL A 35 -1.09 -25.73 -7.63
CA VAL A 35 -2.40 -26.19 -7.15
C VAL A 35 -3.43 -25.38 -7.93
N GLU A 36 -4.13 -26.04 -8.83
CA GLU A 36 -5.27 -25.46 -9.53
C GLU A 36 -6.43 -25.39 -8.54
N ASP A 37 -6.93 -24.18 -8.31
CA ASP A 37 -8.12 -23.98 -7.51
C ASP A 37 -9.34 -24.12 -8.44
N ASP A 38 -9.86 -25.35 -8.54
CA ASP A 38 -11.05 -25.69 -9.34
C ASP A 38 -12.36 -25.12 -8.74
N ASN A 39 -12.29 -24.28 -7.71
CA ASN A 39 -13.46 -23.65 -7.14
C ASN A 39 -14.10 -22.70 -8.16
N GLU A 40 -15.24 -23.12 -8.69
CA GLU A 40 -16.13 -22.26 -9.49
C GLU A 40 -16.59 -21.10 -8.61
N VAL A 41 -16.09 -19.89 -8.90
CA VAL A 41 -16.49 -18.68 -8.19
C VAL A 41 -17.90 -18.30 -8.67
N ASP A 42 -18.90 -18.50 -7.81
CA ASP A 42 -20.25 -17.98 -8.06
C ASP A 42 -20.24 -16.46 -7.96
N LEU A 43 -20.34 -15.81 -9.13
CA LEU A 43 -20.35 -14.36 -9.24
C LEU A 43 -21.73 -13.75 -8.91
N GLY A 44 -22.76 -14.58 -8.74
CA GLY A 44 -24.13 -14.11 -8.53
C GLY A 44 -24.78 -13.49 -9.77
N PHE A 45 -24.18 -13.65 -10.96
CA PHE A 45 -24.74 -13.26 -12.25
C PHE A 45 -24.23 -14.15 -13.38
N ASP A 46 -24.98 -14.22 -14.48
CA ASP A 46 -24.57 -14.96 -15.68
C ASP A 46 -23.56 -14.11 -16.49
N THR A 47 -22.33 -14.59 -16.62
CA THR A 47 -21.28 -13.88 -17.37
C THR A 47 -21.57 -13.83 -18.87
N THR A 48 -22.34 -14.78 -19.40
CA THR A 48 -22.65 -14.84 -20.82
C THR A 48 -23.53 -13.68 -21.28
N ASP A 49 -24.31 -13.07 -20.37
CA ASP A 49 -25.12 -11.87 -20.66
C ASP A 49 -24.26 -10.64 -21.02
N TYR A 50 -22.99 -10.63 -20.61
CA TYR A 50 -22.06 -9.52 -20.80
C TYR A 50 -20.95 -9.83 -21.82
N LEU A 51 -20.85 -11.08 -22.26
CA LEU A 51 -19.88 -11.49 -23.27
C LEU A 51 -20.54 -11.45 -24.66
N PRO A 52 -19.82 -10.98 -25.69
CA PRO A 52 -20.28 -11.10 -27.07
C PRO A 52 -20.62 -12.55 -27.44
N GLU A 53 -21.59 -12.74 -28.34
CA GLU A 53 -21.93 -14.07 -28.85
C GLU A 53 -20.69 -14.72 -29.50
N GLY A 54 -20.28 -15.88 -28.99
CA GLY A 54 -19.09 -16.58 -29.46
C GLY A 54 -17.75 -15.98 -28.98
N PHE A 55 -17.76 -15.18 -27.92
CA PHE A 55 -16.53 -14.67 -27.30
C PHE A 55 -15.66 -15.80 -26.74
N ASP A 56 -14.41 -15.82 -27.16
CA ASP A 56 -13.36 -16.73 -26.69
C ASP A 56 -12.20 -15.90 -26.12
N PRO A 57 -11.89 -16.00 -24.80
CA PRO A 57 -10.81 -15.23 -24.19
C PRO A 57 -9.42 -15.57 -24.75
N TYR A 58 -9.27 -16.67 -25.49
CA TYR A 58 -8.02 -17.08 -26.12
C TYR A 58 -7.90 -16.63 -27.58
N GLU A 59 -8.94 -16.03 -28.15
CA GLU A 59 -8.94 -15.49 -29.51
C GLU A 59 -8.51 -14.02 -29.53
N THR A 60 -7.71 -13.63 -30.53
CA THR A 60 -7.23 -12.26 -30.70
C THR A 60 -8.19 -11.49 -31.62
N TYR A 61 -9.09 -10.69 -31.06
CA TYR A 61 -10.09 -9.92 -31.83
C TYR A 61 -9.62 -8.54 -32.30
N PHE A 62 -8.41 -8.11 -31.90
CA PHE A 62 -7.88 -6.79 -32.19
C PHE A 62 -6.43 -6.88 -32.65
N ASP A 63 -6.15 -6.46 -33.89
CA ASP A 63 -4.80 -6.44 -34.43
C ASP A 63 -4.08 -5.16 -34.00
N LEU A 64 -3.11 -5.29 -33.09
CA LEU A 64 -2.29 -4.17 -32.64
C LEU A 64 -1.49 -3.52 -33.78
N ASN A 65 -1.18 -4.26 -34.85
CA ASN A 65 -0.49 -3.72 -36.03
C ASN A 65 -1.38 -2.82 -36.88
N SER A 66 -2.70 -2.82 -36.64
CA SER A 66 -3.65 -1.91 -37.29
C SER A 66 -3.64 -0.50 -36.68
N ILE A 67 -3.00 -0.32 -35.51
CA ILE A 67 -2.86 1.00 -34.88
C ILE A 67 -1.82 1.81 -35.66
N ILE A 68 -2.26 2.90 -36.27
CA ILE A 68 -1.37 3.90 -36.86
C ILE A 68 -0.77 4.71 -35.71
N TYR A 69 0.53 4.55 -35.47
CA TYR A 69 1.27 5.42 -34.57
C TYR A 69 1.43 6.80 -35.23
N ILE A 70 0.74 7.81 -34.69
CA ILE A 70 0.97 9.20 -35.05
C ILE A 70 1.95 9.75 -34.03
N GLU A 71 3.21 9.86 -34.43
CA GLU A 71 4.24 10.54 -33.67
C GLU A 71 3.98 12.05 -33.79
N GLU A 72 3.24 12.61 -32.83
CA GLU A 72 3.12 14.07 -32.73
C GLU A 72 4.48 14.60 -32.27
N ASP A 73 5.10 15.41 -33.12
CA ASP A 73 6.36 16.09 -32.82
C ASP A 73 6.09 17.08 -31.69
N ASN A 74 6.20 16.60 -30.45
CA ASN A 74 5.91 17.32 -29.21
C ASN A 74 7.03 18.32 -28.87
N THR A 75 7.71 18.88 -29.87
CA THR A 75 8.50 20.09 -29.66
C THR A 75 7.51 21.21 -29.40
N ALA A 76 7.19 21.46 -28.13
CA ALA A 76 6.39 22.59 -27.74
C ALA A 76 7.10 23.86 -28.27
N ASP A 77 6.49 24.56 -29.23
CA ASP A 77 6.97 25.87 -29.64
C ASP A 77 6.63 26.86 -28.53
N LEU A 78 7.61 27.08 -27.66
CA LEU A 78 7.46 27.96 -26.51
C LEU A 78 7.52 29.45 -26.90
N GLY A 79 7.85 29.77 -28.16
CA GLY A 79 8.02 31.14 -28.62
C GLY A 79 9.27 31.84 -28.07
N PHE A 80 10.19 31.10 -27.43
CA PHE A 80 11.48 31.58 -26.95
C PHE A 80 12.54 30.47 -27.00
N ASP A 81 13.82 30.87 -27.00
CA ASP A 81 14.93 29.93 -26.89
C ASP A 81 15.07 29.47 -25.43
N THR A 82 14.87 28.18 -25.18
CA THR A 82 15.01 27.60 -23.83
C THR A 82 16.44 27.68 -23.31
N ALA A 83 17.44 27.71 -24.19
CA ALA A 83 18.84 27.82 -23.80
C ALA A 83 19.15 29.15 -23.07
N ASP A 84 18.37 30.21 -23.32
CA ASP A 84 18.53 31.49 -22.64
C ASP A 84 18.13 31.44 -21.16
N TYR A 85 17.30 30.48 -20.77
CA TYR A 85 16.71 30.37 -19.43
C TYR A 85 17.15 29.12 -18.66
N LEU A 86 17.84 28.19 -19.33
CA LEU A 86 18.37 26.99 -18.70
C LEU A 86 19.84 27.20 -18.29
N PRO A 87 20.27 26.66 -17.13
CA PRO A 87 21.67 26.69 -16.73
C PRO A 87 22.60 26.07 -17.77
N GLU A 88 23.85 26.55 -17.82
CA GLU A 88 24.88 25.96 -18.68
C GLU A 88 25.09 24.48 -18.32
N GLY A 89 24.88 23.58 -19.29
CA GLY A 89 24.97 22.13 -19.10
C GLY A 89 23.73 21.49 -18.46
N PHE A 90 22.58 22.16 -18.44
CA PHE A 90 21.31 21.57 -18.02
C PHE A 90 20.94 20.36 -18.89
N ASP A 91 20.77 19.21 -18.25
CA ASP A 91 20.31 17.97 -18.86
C ASP A 91 19.07 17.46 -18.10
N PRO A 92 17.87 17.50 -18.70
CA PRO A 92 16.63 17.05 -18.05
C PRO A 92 16.61 15.54 -17.79
N TYR A 93 17.54 14.78 -18.39
CA TYR A 93 17.67 13.33 -18.24
C TYR A 93 18.85 12.93 -17.34
N ALA A 94 19.54 13.89 -16.72
CA ALA A 94 20.55 13.59 -15.72
C ALA A 94 19.89 12.90 -14.51
N GLY A 95 20.22 11.62 -14.31
CA GLY A 95 19.70 10.82 -13.21
C GLY A 95 20.14 11.35 -11.85
N GLU A 96 19.19 11.37 -10.90
CA GLU A 96 19.30 11.87 -9.52
C GLU A 96 19.63 13.36 -9.38
N VAL A 97 18.60 14.21 -9.53
CA VAL A 97 18.61 15.55 -8.94
C VAL A 97 18.57 15.37 -7.42
N SER A 98 19.70 15.57 -6.75
CA SER A 98 19.76 15.59 -5.29
C SER A 98 18.81 16.66 -4.77
N ILE A 99 17.92 16.35 -3.82
CA ILE A 99 17.09 17.35 -3.12
C ILE A 99 17.93 18.50 -2.56
N ASN A 100 19.19 18.22 -2.19
CA ASN A 100 20.15 19.21 -1.70
C ASN A 100 20.70 20.14 -2.80
N SER A 101 20.46 19.84 -4.08
CA SER A 101 20.82 20.67 -5.23
C SER A 101 19.71 21.63 -5.66
N ILE A 102 18.51 21.50 -5.07
CA ILE A 102 17.42 22.45 -5.25
C ILE A 102 17.78 23.71 -4.45
N ASN A 103 18.29 24.73 -5.13
CA ASN A 103 18.40 26.07 -4.56
C ASN A 103 16.98 26.62 -4.41
N TYR A 104 16.44 26.57 -3.20
CA TYR A 104 15.22 27.29 -2.86
C TYR A 104 15.56 28.78 -2.75
N ILE A 105 15.10 29.56 -3.73
CA ILE A 105 15.08 31.02 -3.62
C ILE A 105 13.73 31.34 -2.99
N GLU A 106 13.71 31.61 -1.69
CA GLU A 106 12.59 32.36 -1.10
C GLU A 106 12.67 33.77 -1.66
N ASP A 107 11.84 34.09 -2.66
CA ASP A 107 11.54 35.49 -2.93
C ASP A 107 10.72 36.00 -1.73
N GLU A 108 11.41 36.75 -0.89
CA GLU A 108 10.85 37.48 0.25
C GLU A 108 9.83 38.49 -0.29
N GLU A 109 8.58 38.37 0.17
CA GLU A 109 7.38 39.12 -0.27
C GLU A 109 6.97 38.98 -1.75
N VAL A 110 5.98 38.12 -2.00
CA VAL A 110 5.21 38.12 -3.26
C VAL A 110 4.39 39.41 -3.35
N ASP A 111 4.78 40.32 -4.25
CA ASP A 111 3.94 41.46 -4.63
C ASP A 111 2.74 40.96 -5.45
N LEU A 112 1.59 40.87 -4.78
CA LEU A 112 0.35 40.40 -5.38
C LEU A 112 -0.29 41.44 -6.31
N GLY A 113 0.22 42.67 -6.36
CA GLY A 113 -0.35 43.76 -7.15
C GLY A 113 -1.70 44.27 -6.61
N PHE A 114 -2.12 43.82 -5.42
CA PHE A 114 -3.29 44.31 -4.72
C PHE A 114 -3.14 44.21 -3.20
N ASP A 115 -3.91 45.04 -2.50
CA ASP A 115 -3.96 45.07 -1.05
C ASP A 115 -4.82 43.91 -0.51
N THR A 116 -4.16 42.90 0.06
CA THR A 116 -4.82 41.71 0.63
C THR A 116 -5.67 42.03 1.85
N ALA A 117 -5.35 43.09 2.60
CA ALA A 117 -6.08 43.47 3.80
C ALA A 117 -7.54 43.87 3.49
N LYS A 118 -7.84 44.28 2.24
CA LYS A 118 -9.21 44.58 1.80
C LYS A 118 -10.10 43.34 1.65
N TYR A 119 -9.50 42.17 1.53
CA TYR A 119 -10.21 40.90 1.28
C TYR A 119 -10.16 39.96 2.48
N LEU A 120 -9.29 40.24 3.45
CA LEU A 120 -9.19 39.50 4.70
C LEU A 120 -10.18 40.08 5.73
N PRO A 121 -10.82 39.23 6.56
CA PRO A 121 -11.62 39.69 7.69
C PRO A 121 -10.83 40.63 8.63
N GLU A 122 -11.54 41.55 9.27
CA GLU A 122 -10.92 42.43 10.27
C GLU A 122 -10.33 41.58 11.42
N GLY A 123 -9.02 41.73 11.65
CA GLY A 123 -8.30 40.94 12.65
C GLY A 123 -7.89 39.53 12.22
N PHE A 124 -7.98 39.20 10.93
CA PHE A 124 -7.51 37.90 10.43
C PHE A 124 -6.02 37.69 10.70
N ASP A 125 -5.70 36.65 11.47
CA ASP A 125 -4.35 36.16 11.70
C ASP A 125 -4.23 34.73 11.15
N PRO A 126 -3.42 34.48 10.12
CA PRO A 126 -3.26 33.14 9.55
C PRO A 126 -2.62 32.13 10.52
N TYR A 127 -2.05 32.60 11.64
CA TYR A 127 -1.45 31.78 12.68
C TYR A 127 -2.37 31.59 13.90
N GLU A 128 -3.57 32.18 13.90
CA GLU A 128 -4.54 31.96 14.95
C GLU A 128 -5.09 30.52 14.88
N LYS A 129 -4.89 29.75 15.96
CA LYS A 129 -5.49 28.43 16.11
C LYS A 129 -6.96 28.58 16.51
N THR A 130 -7.84 28.65 15.53
CA THR A 130 -9.30 28.78 15.72
C THR A 130 -9.99 27.46 16.12
N PHE A 131 -9.27 26.34 16.07
CA PHE A 131 -9.80 25.00 16.35
C PHE A 131 -8.90 24.25 17.34
N ASP A 132 -9.46 23.86 18.49
CA ASP A 132 -8.75 23.08 19.50
C ASP A 132 -8.91 21.58 19.24
N LEU A 133 -7.87 20.95 18.70
CA LEU A 133 -7.84 19.51 18.45
C LEU A 133 -7.96 18.69 19.74
N ASN A 134 -7.62 19.27 20.91
CA ASN A 134 -7.78 18.59 22.20
C ASN A 134 -9.24 18.51 22.65
N ALA A 135 -10.14 19.24 22.01
CA ALA A 135 -11.58 19.19 22.30
C ALA A 135 -12.30 18.02 21.59
N ILE A 136 -11.60 17.25 20.73
CA ILE A 136 -12.18 16.09 20.05
C ILE A 136 -12.11 14.88 20.99
N GLU A 137 -13.26 14.32 21.34
CA GLU A 137 -13.37 13.08 22.09
C GLU A 137 -12.96 11.89 21.21
N TYR A 138 -11.99 11.10 21.66
CA TYR A 138 -11.61 9.86 21.02
C TYR A 138 -12.64 8.78 21.39
N ILE A 139 -13.36 8.27 20.40
CA ILE A 139 -14.30 7.15 20.58
C ILE A 139 -13.61 5.90 20.01
N GLU A 140 -13.16 5.03 20.89
CA GLU A 140 -12.66 3.70 20.53
C GLU A 140 -13.85 2.75 20.47
N ALA A 141 -14.20 2.29 19.27
CA ALA A 141 -15.13 1.18 19.11
C ALA A 141 -14.33 -0.12 19.23
N GLU A 142 -14.30 -0.71 20.42
CA GLU A 142 -13.85 -2.09 20.58
C GLU A 142 -14.90 -3.02 19.95
N GLU A 143 -14.80 -3.25 18.64
CA GLU A 143 -15.53 -4.34 18.00
C GLU A 143 -14.79 -5.65 18.29
N GLU A 144 -15.34 -6.48 19.20
CA GLU A 144 -14.93 -7.89 19.28
C GLU A 144 -15.32 -8.58 17.96
N ILE A 145 -14.32 -8.85 17.11
CA ILE A 145 -14.52 -9.59 15.87
C ILE A 145 -14.68 -11.07 16.20
N ASP A 146 -15.93 -11.54 16.27
CA ASP A 146 -16.23 -12.97 16.28
C ASP A 146 -15.97 -13.55 14.87
N LEU A 147 -14.84 -14.23 14.70
CA LEU A 147 -14.45 -14.86 13.44
C LEU A 147 -15.23 -16.14 13.15
N GLY A 148 -16.12 -16.59 14.05
CA GLY A 148 -16.88 -17.83 13.89
C GLY A 148 -16.00 -19.08 13.74
N PHE A 149 -14.73 -18.99 14.17
CA PHE A 149 -13.73 -20.03 13.96
C PHE A 149 -13.77 -21.02 15.11
N ASP A 150 -14.29 -22.23 14.84
CA ASP A 150 -14.18 -23.36 15.75
C ASP A 150 -13.00 -24.26 15.35
N PRO A 151 -11.87 -24.23 16.09
CA PRO A 151 -10.72 -25.06 15.77
C PRO A 151 -11.01 -26.55 15.90
N MET A 152 -12.01 -26.96 16.70
CA MET A 152 -12.32 -28.37 16.93
C MET A 152 -12.80 -29.07 15.65
N SER A 153 -13.42 -28.32 14.74
CA SER A 153 -13.91 -28.85 13.46
C SER A 153 -12.78 -29.26 12.49
N TYR A 154 -11.55 -28.81 12.74
CA TYR A 154 -10.38 -29.07 11.89
C TYR A 154 -9.31 -29.94 12.56
N LEU A 155 -9.53 -30.38 13.81
CA LEU A 155 -8.61 -31.25 14.50
C LEU A 155 -8.89 -32.73 14.16
N PRO A 156 -7.84 -33.53 13.91
CA PRO A 156 -7.99 -34.98 13.72
C PRO A 156 -8.66 -35.66 14.93
N GLU A 157 -9.34 -36.78 14.69
CA GLU A 157 -9.88 -37.60 15.77
C GLU A 157 -8.76 -38.03 16.73
N ASN A 158 -8.97 -37.81 18.04
CA ASN A 158 -8.00 -38.05 19.12
C ASN A 158 -6.74 -37.15 19.07
N PHE A 159 -6.80 -35.98 18.44
CA PHE A 159 -5.72 -35.01 18.54
C PHE A 159 -5.50 -34.58 20.00
N ASP A 160 -4.35 -34.98 20.56
CA ASP A 160 -3.86 -34.50 21.86
C ASP A 160 -2.62 -33.62 21.60
N PRO A 161 -2.68 -32.31 21.87
CA PRO A 161 -1.54 -31.40 21.65
C PRO A 161 -0.34 -31.69 22.55
N PHE A 162 -0.50 -32.57 23.55
CA PHE A 162 0.56 -32.99 24.47
C PHE A 162 1.04 -34.43 24.22
N GLU A 163 0.51 -35.12 23.20
CA GLU A 163 0.98 -36.45 22.84
C GLU A 163 2.45 -36.39 22.40
N GLY A 164 3.31 -37.20 23.05
CA GLY A 164 4.76 -37.25 22.75
C GLY A 164 5.64 -36.29 23.56
N GLN A 165 5.07 -35.45 24.44
CA GLN A 165 5.88 -34.72 25.42
C GLN A 165 6.26 -35.65 26.58
N ALA A 166 7.48 -36.20 26.54
CA ALA A 166 8.04 -36.95 27.67
C ALA A 166 8.18 -36.02 28.89
N ARG A 167 7.61 -36.44 30.02
CA ARG A 167 7.74 -35.78 31.32
C ARG A 167 9.16 -35.75 31.83
#